data_AF-A0A1I1EHA1-F1
#
_entry.id   AF-A0A1I1EHA1-F1
#
_cell.length_a   1.000
_cell.length_b   1.000
_cell.length_c   1.000
_cell.angle_alpha   90.00
_cell.angle_beta   90.00
_cell.angle_gamma   90.00
#
_symmetry.space_group_name_H-M   'P 1'
#
loop_
_entity.id
_entity.type
_entity.pdbx_description
1 polymer ?
#
loop_
_entity_poly.entity_id
_entity_poly.type
_entity_poly.pdbx_seq_one_letter_code
_entity_poly.pdbx_strand_id
1 'polypeptide(L)'
;MDWEPISEASLWDKINAAETRMNPQQARLWEAIRIAPHKWEEESYGKLGSGFWIVAIIGATVIWYNDIEDGFNRSRYTSFGTIDEYWCNQDELEMALQYVLNFIETGQETGPRIGSPMLGKWSR
;
A
#
# COMPACT_ATOMS: atom_id res chain seq x y z
N MET A 1 4.25 -4.65 23.29
CA MET A 1 5.22 -5.12 22.29
C MET A 1 5.76 -3.90 21.62
N ASP A 2 7.08 -3.80 21.53
CA ASP A 2 7.70 -2.80 20.67
C ASP A 2 7.50 -3.27 19.24
N TRP A 3 6.95 -2.41 18.38
CA TRP A 3 6.78 -2.70 16.97
C TRP A 3 8.15 -2.70 16.28
N GLU A 4 8.37 -3.65 15.37
CA GLU A 4 9.57 -3.73 14.53
C GLU A 4 9.18 -3.68 13.05
N PRO A 5 9.90 -2.91 12.21
CA PRO A 5 9.64 -2.85 10.78
C PRO A 5 9.75 -4.22 10.11
N ILE A 6 8.90 -4.47 9.11
CA ILE A 6 8.98 -5.71 8.33
C ILE A 6 10.32 -5.81 7.58
N SER A 7 10.91 -7.00 7.56
CA SER A 7 12.08 -7.28 6.72
C SER A 7 11.69 -7.36 5.23
N GLU A 8 12.62 -7.05 4.34
CA GLU A 8 12.38 -7.19 2.90
C GLU A 8 12.02 -8.64 2.51
N ALA A 9 12.68 -9.63 3.13
CA ALA A 9 12.39 -11.04 2.89
C ALA A 9 10.95 -11.41 3.27
N SER A 10 10.48 -10.94 4.42
CA SER A 10 9.10 -11.18 4.87
C SER A 10 8.07 -10.45 4.00
N LEU A 11 8.43 -9.28 3.45
CA LEU A 11 7.59 -8.60 2.46
C LEU A 11 7.51 -9.40 1.16
N TRP A 12 8.62 -9.96 0.69
CA TRP A 12 8.63 -10.84 -0.47
C TRP A 12 7.76 -12.08 -0.26
N ASP A 13 7.76 -12.68 0.94
CA ASP A 13 6.86 -13.79 1.25
C ASP A 13 5.38 -13.41 1.09
N LYS A 14 5.00 -12.20 1.55
CA LYS A 14 3.64 -11.66 1.37
C LYS A 14 3.31 -11.43 -0.10
N ILE A 15 4.23 -10.84 -0.87
CA ILE A 15 4.06 -10.61 -2.32
C ILE A 15 3.88 -11.95 -3.04
N ASN A 16 4.76 -12.92 -2.79
CA ASN A 16 4.70 -14.24 -3.41
C ASN A 16 3.39 -14.96 -3.08
N ALA A 17 2.92 -14.86 -1.83
CA ALA A 17 1.64 -15.43 -1.43
C ALA A 17 0.48 -14.78 -2.19
N ALA A 18 0.49 -13.46 -2.36
CA ALA A 18 -0.53 -12.75 -3.11
C ALA A 18 -0.53 -13.10 -4.60
N GLU A 19 0.64 -13.23 -5.24
CA GLU A 19 0.75 -13.66 -6.65
C GLU A 19 0.04 -14.98 -6.91
N THR A 20 0.04 -15.93 -5.96
CA THR A 20 -0.70 -17.20 -6.10
C THR A 20 -2.23 -17.05 -6.09
N ARG A 21 -2.75 -15.93 -5.55
CA ARG A 21 -4.18 -15.65 -5.41
C ARG A 21 -4.71 -14.72 -6.49
N MET A 22 -3.84 -14.09 -7.29
CA MET A 22 -4.24 -13.18 -8.35
C MET A 22 -5.01 -13.89 -9.45
N ASN A 23 -6.10 -13.27 -9.90
CA ASN A 23 -6.75 -13.64 -11.15
C ASN A 23 -5.92 -13.18 -12.37
N PRO A 24 -6.22 -13.66 -13.59
CA PRO A 24 -5.42 -13.34 -14.77
C PRO A 24 -5.29 -11.84 -15.08
N GLN A 25 -6.32 -11.03 -14.81
CA GLN A 25 -6.29 -9.58 -15.01
C GLN A 25 -5.35 -8.93 -14.00
N GLN A 26 -5.45 -9.31 -12.72
CA GLN A 26 -4.57 -8.84 -11.65
C GLN A 26 -3.12 -9.21 -11.94
N ALA A 27 -2.85 -10.45 -12.35
CA ALA A 27 -1.49 -10.90 -12.67
C ALA A 27 -0.86 -10.12 -13.83
N ARG A 28 -1.63 -9.84 -14.89
CA ARG A 28 -1.14 -9.01 -16.02
C ARG A 28 -0.87 -7.57 -15.61
N LEU A 29 -1.75 -6.97 -14.81
CA LEU A 29 -1.51 -5.63 -14.28
C LEU A 29 -0.28 -5.63 -13.39
N TRP A 30 -0.19 -6.58 -12.45
CA TRP A 30 0.92 -6.71 -11.51
C TRP A 30 2.26 -6.80 -12.22
N GLU A 31 2.39 -7.68 -13.22
CA GLU A 31 3.63 -7.78 -14.00
C GLU A 31 4.02 -6.47 -14.70
N ALA A 32 3.03 -5.67 -15.10
CA ALA A 32 3.27 -4.39 -15.77
C ALA A 32 3.68 -3.26 -14.83
N ILE A 33 3.29 -3.30 -13.55
CA ILE A 33 3.44 -2.17 -12.62
C ILE A 33 4.36 -2.47 -11.42
N ARG A 34 4.66 -3.73 -11.16
CA ARG A 34 5.50 -4.13 -10.02
C ARG A 34 6.92 -3.61 -10.18
N ILE A 35 7.51 -3.32 -9.05
CA ILE A 35 8.91 -2.91 -8.92
C ILE A 35 9.55 -3.73 -7.82
N ALA A 36 10.87 -3.77 -7.78
CA ALA A 36 11.57 -4.29 -6.61
C ALA A 36 11.18 -3.44 -5.38
N PRO A 37 10.80 -4.07 -4.25
CA PRO A 37 10.46 -3.36 -3.03
C PRO A 37 11.57 -2.39 -2.63
N HIS A 38 11.20 -1.15 -2.38
CA HIS A 38 12.10 -0.16 -1.82
C HIS A 38 11.33 0.86 -1.00
N LYS A 39 12.01 1.49 -0.04
CA LYS A 39 11.37 2.41 0.89
C LYS A 39 11.22 3.80 0.31
N TRP A 40 10.02 4.37 0.48
CA TRP A 40 9.74 5.78 0.24
C TRP A 40 9.44 6.47 1.57
N GLU A 41 9.82 7.74 1.66
CA GLU A 41 9.56 8.57 2.82
C GLU A 41 8.06 8.89 2.92
N GLU A 42 7.56 8.97 4.15
CA GLU A 42 6.21 9.42 4.46
C GLU A 42 6.31 10.31 5.70
N GLU A 43 5.69 11.50 5.63
CA GLU A 43 5.98 12.59 6.56
C GLU A 43 5.38 12.41 7.96
N SER A 44 4.28 11.64 8.09
CA SER A 44 3.51 11.51 9.32
C SER A 44 4.02 10.40 10.25
N TYR A 45 4.02 9.15 9.79
CA TYR A 45 4.39 7.96 10.56
C TYR A 45 5.62 7.24 9.99
N GLY A 46 5.97 7.49 8.73
CA GLY A 46 7.11 6.85 8.04
C GLY A 46 8.47 7.09 8.70
N LYS A 47 8.63 8.15 9.52
CA LYS A 47 9.92 8.49 10.15
C LYS A 47 10.44 7.44 11.14
N LEU A 48 9.55 6.67 11.77
CA LEU A 48 9.93 5.61 12.73
C LEU A 48 10.48 4.36 12.04
N GLY A 49 10.04 4.06 10.81
CA GLY A 49 10.42 2.88 10.03
C GLY A 49 11.41 3.13 8.89
N SER A 50 11.93 4.36 8.74
CA SER A 50 12.66 4.82 7.54
C SER A 50 11.83 4.77 6.26
N GLY A 51 10.54 5.04 6.35
CA GLY A 51 9.58 5.00 5.26
C GLY A 51 8.82 3.68 5.16
N PHE A 52 7.91 3.63 4.19
CA PHE A 52 7.11 2.44 3.87
C PHE A 52 7.59 1.79 2.58
N TRP A 53 7.35 0.49 2.46
CA TRP A 53 7.77 -0.28 1.28
C TRP A 53 6.83 -0.04 0.10
N ILE A 54 7.35 0.51 -1.00
CA ILE A 54 6.64 0.58 -2.28
C ILE A 54 6.89 -0.69 -3.07
N VAL A 55 5.82 -1.25 -3.66
CA VAL A 55 5.90 -2.51 -4.42
C VAL A 55 5.37 -2.39 -5.86
N ALA A 56 4.65 -1.31 -6.18
CA ALA A 56 4.23 -1.01 -7.55
C ALA A 56 3.96 0.48 -7.77
N ILE A 57 4.12 0.92 -9.02
CA ILE A 57 3.87 2.30 -9.46
C ILE A 57 3.07 2.28 -10.77
N ILE A 58 2.00 3.07 -10.83
CA ILE A 58 1.24 3.32 -12.06
C ILE A 58 0.78 4.78 -12.13
N GLY A 59 1.20 5.49 -13.17
CA GLY A 59 0.96 6.93 -13.27
C GLY A 59 1.49 7.66 -12.03
N ALA A 60 0.60 8.39 -11.36
CA ALA A 60 0.89 9.13 -10.12
C ALA A 60 0.39 8.40 -8.85
N THR A 61 0.24 7.07 -8.91
CA THR A 61 -0.23 6.22 -7.81
C THR A 61 0.82 5.16 -7.48
N VAL A 62 1.02 4.92 -6.18
CA VAL A 62 1.85 3.83 -5.65
C VAL A 62 0.99 2.81 -4.90
N ILE A 63 1.40 1.54 -4.95
CA ILE A 63 0.98 0.52 -3.99
C ILE A 63 2.11 0.33 -3.00
N TRP A 64 1.78 0.41 -1.71
CA TRP A 64 2.74 0.35 -0.64
C TRP A 64 2.26 -0.54 0.50
N TYR A 65 3.19 -1.08 1.29
CA TYR A 65 2.89 -1.90 2.45
C TYR A 65 3.11 -1.12 3.73
N ASN A 66 2.08 -1.07 4.56
CA ASN A 66 2.09 -0.48 5.89
C ASN A 66 2.39 -1.59 6.90
N ASP A 67 3.62 -1.64 7.38
CA ASP A 67 4.10 -2.62 8.37
C ASP A 67 3.67 -2.32 9.80
N ILE A 68 3.11 -1.14 10.07
CA ILE A 68 2.47 -0.80 11.35
C ILE A 68 1.08 -1.45 11.44
N GLU A 69 0.32 -1.40 10.34
CA GLU A 69 -1.08 -1.85 10.30
C GLU A 69 -1.25 -3.24 9.67
N ASP A 70 -0.18 -3.81 9.13
CA ASP A 70 -0.11 -5.08 8.40
C ASP A 70 -1.04 -5.13 7.16
N GLY A 71 -0.84 -4.20 6.22
CA GLY A 71 -1.66 -4.19 5.01
C GLY A 71 -1.12 -3.35 3.85
N PHE A 72 -1.60 -3.69 2.65
CA PHE A 72 -1.30 -2.95 1.42
C PHE A 72 -2.26 -1.78 1.24
N ASN A 73 -1.71 -0.66 0.78
CA ASN A 73 -2.40 0.61 0.61
C ASN A 73 -2.09 1.20 -0.76
N ARG A 74 -2.93 2.17 -1.17
CA ARG A 74 -2.76 2.92 -2.41
C ARG A 74 -2.78 4.40 -2.10
N SER A 75 -1.80 5.13 -2.62
CA SER A 75 -1.73 6.58 -2.42
C SER A 75 -1.25 7.25 -3.69
N ARG A 76 -1.70 8.49 -3.89
CA ARG A 76 -1.06 9.34 -4.88
C ARG A 76 0.31 9.81 -4.38
N TYR A 77 1.18 10.19 -5.31
CA TYR A 77 2.42 10.88 -5.01
C TYR A 77 2.59 12.09 -5.94
N THR A 78 3.17 13.16 -5.40
CA THR A 78 3.55 14.36 -6.15
C THR A 78 5.04 14.41 -6.45
N SER A 79 5.86 13.80 -5.59
CA SER A 79 7.31 13.70 -5.73
C SER A 79 7.76 12.25 -5.64
N PHE A 80 8.58 11.80 -6.58
CA PHE A 80 9.11 10.43 -6.55
C PHE A 80 9.95 10.22 -5.29
N GLY A 81 9.68 9.14 -4.56
CA GLY A 81 10.33 8.87 -3.28
C GLY A 81 9.53 9.31 -2.04
N THR A 82 8.36 9.95 -2.23
CA THR A 82 7.49 10.40 -1.13
C THR A 82 6.05 9.93 -1.31
N ILE A 83 5.42 9.49 -0.23
CA ILE A 83 3.99 9.13 -0.19
C ILE A 83 3.21 10.32 0.40
N ASP A 84 2.21 10.83 -0.34
CA ASP A 84 1.44 12.00 0.10
C ASP A 84 0.31 11.66 1.09
N GLU A 85 -0.17 10.41 1.08
CA GLU A 85 -1.33 9.97 1.88
C GLU A 85 -1.00 8.70 2.69
N TYR A 86 -1.17 8.77 4.01
CA TYR A 86 -1.07 7.63 4.91
C TYR A 86 -2.45 6.96 5.12
N TRP A 87 -2.48 5.63 5.09
CA TRP A 87 -3.68 4.82 5.27
C TRP A 87 -3.38 3.57 6.10
N CYS A 88 -4.40 3.10 6.83
CA CYS A 88 -4.38 1.96 7.74
C CYS A 88 -5.21 0.78 7.19
N ASN A 89 -5.33 0.64 5.87
CA ASN A 89 -6.03 -0.53 5.35
C ASN A 89 -5.21 -1.79 5.67
N GLN A 90 -5.94 -2.87 5.95
CA GLN A 90 -5.44 -4.23 6.13
C GLN A 90 -5.71 -5.07 4.88
N ASP A 91 -5.64 -4.45 3.70
CA ASP A 91 -5.90 -5.11 2.43
C ASP A 91 -4.72 -6.05 2.08
N GLU A 92 -5.03 -7.22 1.53
CA GLU A 92 -4.06 -8.04 0.82
C GLU A 92 -3.66 -7.39 -0.53
N LEU A 93 -2.50 -7.74 -1.09
CA LEU A 93 -1.98 -7.08 -2.30
C LEU A 93 -2.92 -7.24 -3.51
N GLU A 94 -3.53 -8.41 -3.70
CA GLU A 94 -4.48 -8.62 -4.80
C GLU A 94 -5.74 -7.76 -4.66
N MET A 95 -6.15 -7.43 -3.43
CA MET A 95 -7.26 -6.49 -3.20
C MET A 95 -6.85 -5.08 -3.59
N ALA A 96 -5.66 -4.62 -3.17
CA ALA A 96 -5.10 -3.34 -3.60
C ALA A 96 -5.02 -3.23 -5.13
N LEU A 97 -4.57 -4.29 -5.81
CA LEU A 97 -4.53 -4.35 -7.27
C LEU A 97 -5.92 -4.30 -7.90
N GLN A 98 -6.92 -4.94 -7.29
CA GLN A 98 -8.28 -4.91 -7.82
C GLN A 98 -8.84 -3.48 -7.84
N TYR A 99 -8.53 -2.67 -6.83
CA TYR A 99 -8.96 -1.28 -6.82
C TYR A 99 -8.25 -0.43 -7.89
N VAL A 100 -6.98 -0.72 -8.19
CA VAL A 100 -6.27 -0.09 -9.31
C VAL A 100 -6.89 -0.51 -10.65
N LEU A 101 -7.20 -1.80 -10.84
CA LEU A 101 -7.91 -2.29 -12.03
C LEU A 101 -9.24 -1.57 -12.21
N ASN A 102 -10.06 -1.51 -11.16
CA ASN A 102 -11.35 -0.82 -11.19
C ASN A 102 -11.18 0.66 -11.56
N PHE A 103 -10.17 1.34 -11.02
CA PHE A 103 -9.87 2.74 -11.36
C PHE A 103 -9.51 2.90 -12.85
N ILE A 104 -8.70 2.01 -13.41
CA ILE A 104 -8.35 2.02 -14.84
C ILE A 104 -9.60 1.79 -15.71
N GLU A 105 -10.46 0.85 -15.31
CA GLU A 105 -11.64 0.47 -16.10
C GLU A 105 -12.77 1.50 -16.02
N THR A 106 -12.94 2.18 -14.88
CA THR A 106 -14.11 3.03 -14.61
C THR A 106 -13.78 4.51 -14.46
N GLY A 107 -12.51 4.86 -14.23
CA GLY A 107 -12.08 6.20 -13.84
C GLY A 107 -12.47 6.59 -12.41
N GLN A 108 -13.05 5.68 -11.62
CA GLN A 108 -13.49 5.94 -10.24
C GLN A 108 -12.58 5.25 -9.23
N GLU A 109 -12.16 6.00 -8.21
CA GLU A 109 -11.43 5.43 -7.09
C GLU A 109 -12.38 4.54 -6.29
N THR A 110 -12.00 3.28 -6.10
CA THR A 110 -12.79 2.30 -5.36
C THR A 110 -12.00 1.75 -4.16
N GLY A 111 -12.73 1.28 -3.15
CA GLY A 111 -12.16 0.74 -1.92
C GLY A 111 -12.17 1.73 -0.74
N PRO A 112 -12.29 1.22 0.49
CA PRO A 112 -12.24 2.07 1.68
C PRO A 112 -10.86 2.70 1.82
N ARG A 113 -10.79 3.88 2.43
CA ARG A 113 -9.54 4.49 2.90
C ARG A 113 -9.70 4.69 4.40
N ILE A 114 -8.94 3.95 5.20
CA ILE A 114 -9.02 4.01 6.65
C ILE A 114 -7.89 4.90 7.15
N GLY A 115 -8.22 6.07 7.68
CA GLY A 115 -7.22 6.96 8.29
C GLY A 115 -6.85 6.53 9.71
N SER A 116 -5.80 7.14 10.26
CA SER A 116 -5.41 6.94 11.66
C SER A 116 -6.54 7.27 12.63
N PRO A 117 -6.58 6.64 13.82
CA PRO A 117 -7.54 7.00 14.86
C PRO A 117 -7.45 8.50 15.21
N MET A 118 -8.56 9.22 15.10
CA MET A 118 -8.63 10.62 15.53
C MET A 118 -8.80 10.69 17.06
N LEU A 119 -7.87 11.37 17.74
CA LEU A 119 -8.00 11.69 19.16
C LEU A 119 -9.08 12.77 19.35
N GLY A 120 -10.31 12.33 19.68
CA GLY A 120 -11.46 13.19 19.95
C GLY A 120 -12.40 12.58 21.00
N LYS A 121 -12.70 13.37 22.04
CA LYS A 121 -13.48 12.99 23.22
C LYS A 121 -14.85 12.44 22.84
N TRP A 122 -15.17 11.25 23.35
CA TRP A 122 -16.55 10.76 23.42
C TRP A 122 -17.37 11.69 24.34
N SER A 123 -18.03 12.71 23.79
CA SER A 123 -19.17 13.31 24.48
C SER A 123 -20.33 12.32 24.37
N ARG A 124 -20.71 11.77 25.54
CA ARG A 124 -21.89 10.93 25.71
C ARG A 124 -23.16 11.64 25.29
#